data_AF-F0V3X4-F1
#
_entry.id   AF-F0V3X4-F1
#
_cell.length_a   1.000
_cell.length_b   1.000
_cell.length_c   1.000
_cell.angle_alpha   90.00
_cell.angle_beta   90.00
_cell.angle_gamma   90.00
#
_symmetry.space_group_name_H-M   'P 1'
#
loop_
_entity.id
_entity.type
_entity.pdbx_description
1 polymer ?
#
loop_
_entity_poly.entity_id
_entity_poly.type
_entity_poly.pdbx_seq_one_letter_code
_entity_poly.pdbx_strand_id
1 'polypeptide(L)'
;MRTVLPGRSSPIPGTRVPGHSRRPCDERGGSCPPRERGGGPMRLLLRANAHRHVGGACWEVAASPDTPRRERWQWQVCLLAGDRGHADAPSPTALRVAAPLPGGTTVEVAADPLTVAPAVEVLDPGSSPTVVRTDGELVVLIASGGRVLVEERHLLADADALVLAGDDPLVVGVRRPDGSDSRLAVVRLAPVQDSALSWVP
;
A
#
# COMPACT_ATOMS: atom_id res chain seq x y z
N MET A 1 -14.25 52.01 -32.11
CA MET A 1 -13.33 53.15 -32.06
C MET A 1 -12.01 52.63 -31.48
N ARG A 2 -10.95 52.58 -32.32
CA ARG A 2 -9.50 52.37 -32.05
C ARG A 2 -9.10 51.17 -31.16
N THR A 3 -8.75 49.99 -31.69
CA THR A 3 -7.50 49.58 -32.38
C THR A 3 -6.25 49.56 -31.49
N VAL A 4 -5.76 48.36 -31.13
CA VAL A 4 -4.33 47.99 -31.09
C VAL A 4 -4.21 46.49 -31.40
N LEU A 5 -3.42 46.16 -32.42
CA LEU A 5 -2.97 44.81 -32.84
C LEU A 5 -1.42 44.75 -32.72
N PRO A 6 -0.76 43.59 -32.94
CA PRO A 6 0.32 43.07 -32.10
C PRO A 6 1.74 43.32 -32.64
N GLY A 7 2.73 43.19 -31.76
CA GLY A 7 4.16 43.17 -32.11
C GLY A 7 4.73 41.76 -32.11
N ARG A 8 5.05 41.23 -33.30
CA ARG A 8 5.96 40.09 -33.53
C ARG A 8 7.41 40.55 -33.41
N SER A 9 8.31 39.67 -32.96
CA SER A 9 9.71 39.61 -33.43
C SER A 9 10.38 38.27 -33.04
N SER A 10 10.61 37.43 -34.05
CA SER A 10 11.75 36.50 -34.15
C SER A 10 12.65 37.06 -35.27
N PRO A 11 13.98 36.84 -35.31
CA PRO A 11 14.60 35.58 -35.80
C PRO A 11 15.91 35.23 -35.02
N ILE A 12 16.65 34.13 -35.20
CA ILE A 12 17.45 33.68 -36.37
C ILE A 12 17.92 32.22 -36.10
N PRO A 13 18.07 31.37 -37.15
CA PRO A 13 18.50 29.97 -37.06
C PRO A 13 20.03 29.82 -37.19
N GLY A 14 20.59 28.85 -36.45
CA GLY A 14 22.00 28.44 -36.51
C GLY A 14 22.15 26.95 -36.87
N THR A 15 22.99 26.70 -37.85
CA THR A 15 23.25 25.48 -38.63
C THR A 15 24.02 24.35 -37.92
N ARG A 16 23.66 23.10 -38.31
CA ARG A 16 24.44 21.85 -38.52
C ARG A 16 25.79 21.64 -37.81
N VAL A 17 26.02 20.41 -37.30
CA VAL A 17 26.91 19.36 -37.88
C VAL A 17 26.83 18.07 -37.03
N PRO A 18 27.02 16.85 -37.60
CA PRO A 18 26.62 15.57 -37.03
C PRO A 18 27.79 14.83 -36.34
N GLY A 19 27.45 13.96 -35.38
CA GLY A 19 28.41 13.08 -34.71
C GLY A 19 27.87 11.67 -34.56
N HIS A 20 27.73 10.95 -35.68
CA HIS A 20 27.75 9.49 -35.64
C HIS A 20 29.16 9.03 -35.28
N SER A 21 29.33 8.45 -34.09
CA SER A 21 30.44 7.53 -33.85
C SER A 21 29.87 6.17 -33.48
N ARG A 22 29.67 5.36 -34.51
CA ARG A 22 29.63 3.90 -34.39
C ARG A 22 31.08 3.43 -34.35
N ARG A 23 31.41 2.58 -33.39
CA ARG A 23 32.33 1.41 -33.46
C ARG A 23 32.61 0.91 -32.04
N PRO A 24 33.04 -0.35 -31.87
CA PRO A 24 32.39 -1.58 -32.30
C PRO A 24 32.15 -2.49 -31.09
N CYS A 25 31.24 -3.45 -31.24
CA CYS A 25 31.20 -4.62 -30.37
C CYS A 25 32.54 -5.36 -30.52
N ASP A 26 33.35 -5.39 -29.46
CA ASP A 26 34.52 -6.26 -29.41
C ASP A 26 34.02 -7.63 -28.92
N GLU A 27 33.89 -8.55 -29.87
CA GLU A 27 33.66 -9.97 -29.67
C GLU A 27 34.89 -10.59 -29.01
N ARG A 28 34.92 -10.67 -27.68
CA ARG A 28 35.74 -11.66 -26.98
C ARG A 28 34.94 -12.27 -25.85
N GLY A 29 34.77 -13.58 -25.96
CA GLY A 29 34.01 -14.41 -25.04
C GLY A 29 34.39 -14.16 -23.58
N GLY A 30 33.43 -13.59 -22.86
CA GLY A 30 33.28 -13.81 -21.44
C GLY A 30 31.85 -14.28 -21.25
N SER A 31 31.66 -15.50 -20.75
CA SER A 31 30.38 -15.91 -20.19
C SER A 31 29.92 -14.84 -19.22
N CYS A 32 28.89 -14.08 -19.59
CA CYS A 32 28.13 -13.32 -18.60
C CYS A 32 27.58 -14.37 -17.62
N PRO A 33 27.91 -14.32 -16.32
CA PRO A 33 27.14 -15.06 -15.36
C PRO A 33 25.68 -14.61 -15.48
N PRO A 34 24.69 -15.48 -15.21
CA PRO A 34 23.31 -15.05 -15.18
C PRO A 34 23.25 -13.84 -14.25
N ARG A 35 22.69 -12.73 -14.76
CA ARG A 35 22.27 -11.63 -13.91
C ARG A 35 21.38 -12.27 -12.84
N GLU A 36 21.92 -12.45 -11.65
CA GLU A 36 21.12 -12.51 -10.45
C GLU A 36 20.16 -11.34 -10.57
N ARG A 37 18.86 -11.64 -10.67
CA ARG A 37 17.85 -10.62 -10.48
C ARG A 37 18.15 -10.08 -9.10
N GLY A 38 18.81 -8.93 -9.06
CA GLY A 38 19.17 -8.26 -7.83
C GLY A 38 17.90 -8.18 -7.01
N GLY A 39 17.89 -8.85 -5.87
CA GLY A 39 16.90 -8.62 -4.84
C GLY A 39 16.99 -7.14 -4.51
N GLY A 40 16.09 -6.36 -5.11
CA GLY A 40 15.83 -5.01 -4.63
C GLY A 40 15.52 -5.10 -3.15
N PRO A 41 15.90 -4.11 -2.34
CA PRO A 41 15.58 -4.13 -0.91
C PRO A 41 14.07 -4.38 -0.74
N MET A 42 13.71 -5.44 0.00
CA MET A 42 12.32 -5.70 0.41
C MET A 42 11.78 -4.42 1.04
N ARG A 43 10.74 -3.84 0.45
CA ARG A 43 10.25 -2.51 0.85
C ARG A 43 8.92 -2.64 1.56
N LEU A 44 9.03 -3.12 2.79
CA LEU A 44 7.95 -3.04 3.77
C LEU A 44 7.65 -1.57 4.07
N LEU A 45 6.39 -1.15 3.93
CA LEU A 45 5.99 0.20 4.30
C LEU A 45 5.28 0.21 5.66
N LEU A 46 5.94 0.84 6.63
CA LEU A 46 5.38 1.11 7.95
C LEU A 46 4.63 2.46 7.93
N ARG A 47 3.36 2.44 8.32
CA ARG A 47 2.56 3.62 8.65
C ARG A 47 2.38 3.69 10.17
N ALA A 48 3.30 4.41 10.81
CA ALA A 48 3.23 4.66 12.23
C ALA A 48 2.39 5.92 12.49
N ASN A 49 1.17 5.76 13.02
CA ASN A 49 0.24 6.84 13.37
C ASN A 49 0.05 7.93 12.28
N ALA A 50 0.32 7.60 11.02
CA ALA A 50 0.23 8.50 9.86
C ALA A 50 -1.16 8.43 9.20
N HIS A 51 -2.16 7.96 9.95
CA HIS A 51 -3.51 7.75 9.47
C HIS A 51 -4.16 9.07 9.11
N ARG A 52 -4.89 9.08 8.01
CA ARG A 52 -5.62 10.27 7.57
C ARG A 52 -6.97 10.30 8.28
N HIS A 53 -7.26 11.37 9.02
CA HIS A 53 -8.61 11.58 9.55
C HIS A 53 -9.57 11.86 8.39
N VAL A 54 -10.63 11.07 8.27
CA VAL A 54 -11.60 11.20 7.16
C VAL A 54 -12.89 11.87 7.61
N GLY A 55 -13.08 12.04 8.92
CA GLY A 55 -14.26 12.67 9.50
C GLY A 55 -14.79 11.85 10.67
N GLY A 56 -15.43 12.52 11.63
CA GLY A 56 -16.00 11.87 12.81
C GLY A 56 -14.96 11.04 13.57
N ALA A 57 -15.23 9.73 13.71
CA ALA A 57 -14.40 8.75 14.39
C ALA A 57 -13.69 7.78 13.43
N CYS A 58 -13.52 8.17 12.16
CA CYS A 58 -12.95 7.34 11.10
C CYS A 58 -11.52 7.79 10.73
N TRP A 59 -10.61 6.83 10.73
CA TRP A 59 -9.20 7.00 10.37
C TRP A 59 -8.84 6.06 9.22
N GLU A 60 -8.44 6.62 8.09
CA GLU A 60 -7.96 5.86 6.94
C GLU A 60 -6.51 5.43 7.17
N VAL A 61 -6.29 4.11 7.08
CA VAL A 61 -4.99 3.47 7.25
C VAL A 61 -4.28 3.35 5.90
N ALA A 62 -4.99 2.83 4.90
CA ALA A 62 -4.50 2.65 3.54
C ALA A 62 -5.67 2.66 2.55
N ALA A 63 -5.44 3.13 1.34
CA ALA A 63 -6.40 3.08 0.24
C ALA A 63 -5.66 2.95 -1.09
N SER A 64 -6.34 2.49 -2.13
CA SER A 64 -5.83 2.62 -3.50
C SER A 64 -6.90 3.15 -4.47
N PRO A 65 -6.58 4.15 -5.30
CA PRO A 65 -5.31 4.88 -5.28
C PRO A 65 -5.21 5.80 -4.05
N ASP A 66 -4.04 5.88 -3.40
CA ASP A 66 -3.84 6.81 -2.26
C ASP A 66 -3.62 8.22 -2.78
N THR A 67 -4.70 8.85 -3.25
CA THR A 67 -4.65 10.22 -3.75
C THR A 67 -5.10 11.19 -2.67
N PRO A 68 -4.47 12.38 -2.55
CA PRO A 68 -4.98 13.45 -1.72
C PRO A 68 -6.38 13.92 -2.12
N ARG A 69 -6.76 13.69 -3.40
CA ARG A 69 -8.02 14.15 -4.01
C ARG A 69 -9.18 13.17 -3.87
N ARG A 70 -8.99 12.02 -3.20
CA ARG A 70 -10.03 10.99 -3.01
C ARG A 70 -10.65 10.54 -4.34
N GLU A 71 -9.81 10.28 -5.34
CA GLU A 71 -10.25 9.60 -6.55
C GLU A 71 -10.91 8.26 -6.20
N ARG A 72 -11.80 7.75 -7.06
CA ARG A 72 -12.58 6.54 -6.77
C ARG A 72 -11.65 5.38 -6.38
N TRP A 73 -11.75 4.95 -5.13
CA TRP A 73 -10.90 3.88 -4.61
C TRP A 73 -11.35 2.52 -5.13
N GLN A 74 -10.38 1.70 -5.54
CA GLN A 74 -10.58 0.27 -5.68
C GLN A 74 -10.80 -0.37 -4.31
N TRP A 75 -10.15 0.16 -3.28
CA TRP A 75 -10.31 -0.29 -1.91
C TRP A 75 -9.84 0.74 -0.89
N GLN A 76 -10.35 0.63 0.33
CA GLN A 76 -9.99 1.45 1.48
C GLN A 76 -10.02 0.59 2.76
N VAL A 77 -9.06 0.83 3.65
CA VAL A 77 -8.98 0.25 4.99
C VAL A 77 -9.05 1.37 6.03
N CYS A 78 -10.01 1.26 6.94
CA CYS A 78 -10.30 2.26 7.96
C CYS A 78 -10.34 1.65 9.37
N LEU A 79 -9.99 2.46 10.36
CA LEU A 79 -10.28 2.22 11.77
C LEU A 79 -11.44 3.14 12.19
N LEU A 80 -12.48 2.54 12.76
CA LEU A 80 -13.67 3.20 13.26
C LEU A 80 -13.68 3.12 14.79
N ALA A 81 -13.74 4.25 15.48
CA ALA A 81 -13.87 4.26 16.94
C ALA A 81 -15.34 4.30 17.39
N GLY A 82 -15.71 3.38 18.28
CA GLY A 82 -17.05 3.25 18.85
C GLY A 82 -18.07 2.61 17.91
N ASP A 83 -19.34 2.66 18.31
CA ASP A 83 -20.46 2.03 17.60
C ASP A 83 -20.99 2.87 16.41
N ARG A 84 -20.11 3.66 15.80
CA ARG A 84 -20.48 4.56 14.71
C ARG A 84 -20.45 3.83 13.37
N GLY A 85 -21.33 4.29 12.47
CA GLY A 85 -21.56 3.70 11.16
C GLY A 85 -20.33 3.64 10.25
N HIS A 86 -20.54 3.03 9.09
CA HIS A 86 -19.52 2.73 8.08
C HIS A 86 -18.75 3.96 7.58
N ALA A 87 -17.49 3.77 7.17
CA ALA A 87 -16.75 4.80 6.44
C ALA A 87 -17.41 5.09 5.09
N ASP A 88 -17.18 6.27 4.52
CA ASP A 88 -17.63 6.54 3.14
C ASP A 88 -16.99 5.53 2.18
N ALA A 89 -17.83 4.80 1.43
CA ALA A 89 -17.33 3.83 0.45
C ALA A 89 -17.01 4.50 -0.89
N PRO A 90 -16.07 3.93 -1.65
CA PRO A 90 -15.75 4.39 -3.00
C PRO A 90 -16.92 4.26 -3.99
N SER A 91 -17.87 3.36 -3.71
CA SER A 91 -19.08 3.18 -4.51
C SER A 91 -20.22 2.61 -3.64
N PRO A 92 -21.50 2.81 -4.03
CA PRO A 92 -22.63 2.18 -3.35
C PRO A 92 -22.64 0.65 -3.49
N THR A 93 -21.88 0.10 -4.44
CA THR A 93 -21.75 -1.35 -4.68
C THR A 93 -20.50 -1.93 -4.01
N ALA A 94 -19.77 -1.15 -3.22
CA ALA A 94 -18.58 -1.63 -2.54
C ALA A 94 -18.94 -2.76 -1.57
N LEU A 95 -18.20 -3.86 -1.66
CA LEU A 95 -18.23 -4.91 -0.66
C LEU A 95 -17.55 -4.40 0.61
N ARG A 96 -18.18 -4.65 1.76
CA ARG A 96 -17.64 -4.27 3.07
C ARG A 96 -17.41 -5.49 3.93
N VAL A 97 -16.25 -5.55 4.55
CA VAL A 97 -15.88 -6.53 5.55
C VAL A 97 -15.37 -5.79 6.78
N ALA A 98 -15.87 -6.14 7.95
CA ALA A 98 -15.48 -5.49 9.19
C ALA A 98 -15.22 -6.52 10.29
N ALA A 99 -14.27 -6.23 11.16
CA ALA A 99 -13.98 -7.04 12.33
C ALA A 99 -13.77 -6.14 13.56
N PRO A 100 -14.37 -6.49 14.70
CA PRO A 100 -14.14 -5.77 15.94
C PRO A 100 -12.70 -6.01 16.44
N LEU A 101 -12.12 -4.97 17.01
CA LEU A 101 -10.81 -4.95 17.66
C LEU A 101 -10.97 -4.54 19.13
N PRO A 102 -9.95 -4.81 19.98
CA PRO A 102 -9.94 -4.31 21.35
C PRO A 102 -10.19 -2.79 21.47
N GLY A 103 -10.73 -2.36 22.61
CA GLY A 103 -10.96 -0.94 22.89
C GLY A 103 -12.15 -0.31 22.15
N GLY A 104 -13.07 -1.13 21.61
CA GLY A 104 -14.24 -0.63 20.90
C GLY A 104 -13.92 -0.03 19.53
N THR A 105 -12.79 -0.45 18.94
CA THR A 105 -12.40 -0.09 17.58
C THR A 105 -12.88 -1.17 16.62
N THR A 106 -13.25 -0.79 15.40
CA THR A 106 -13.56 -1.73 14.32
C THR A 106 -12.63 -1.45 13.15
N VAL A 107 -11.98 -2.48 12.61
CA VAL A 107 -11.35 -2.39 11.29
C VAL A 107 -12.42 -2.64 10.24
N GLU A 108 -12.53 -1.74 9.28
CA GLU A 108 -13.42 -1.86 8.14
C GLU A 108 -12.61 -1.81 6.84
N VAL A 109 -12.97 -2.68 5.90
CA VAL A 109 -12.46 -2.70 4.55
C VAL A 109 -13.64 -2.50 3.61
N ALA A 110 -13.56 -1.50 2.75
CA ALA A 110 -14.50 -1.28 1.65
C ALA A 110 -13.76 -1.45 0.33
N ALA A 111 -14.29 -2.26 -0.58
CA ALA A 111 -13.62 -2.55 -1.85
C ALA A 111 -14.60 -2.69 -3.02
N ASP A 112 -14.17 -2.34 -4.22
CA ASP A 112 -14.89 -2.67 -5.45
C ASP A 112 -14.77 -4.19 -5.71
N PRO A 113 -15.88 -4.95 -5.56
CA PRO A 113 -15.86 -6.40 -5.64
C PRO A 113 -15.54 -6.91 -7.06
N LEU A 114 -15.57 -6.05 -8.08
CA LEU A 114 -15.15 -6.43 -9.44
C LEU A 114 -13.62 -6.48 -9.60
N THR A 115 -12.89 -5.87 -8.65
CA THR A 115 -11.43 -5.73 -8.74
C THR A 115 -10.71 -6.36 -7.56
N VAL A 116 -11.29 -6.32 -6.36
CA VAL A 116 -10.65 -6.76 -5.12
C VAL A 116 -11.60 -7.60 -4.27
N ALA A 117 -11.11 -8.73 -3.78
CA ALA A 117 -11.75 -9.56 -2.77
C ALA A 117 -11.12 -9.25 -1.40
N PRO A 118 -11.82 -8.52 -0.52
CA PRO A 118 -11.33 -8.21 0.82
C PRO A 118 -11.64 -9.33 1.81
N ALA A 119 -10.74 -9.55 2.76
CA ALA A 119 -10.97 -10.37 3.95
C ALA A 119 -10.27 -9.76 5.16
N VAL A 120 -10.78 -10.03 6.36
CA VAL A 120 -10.20 -9.58 7.62
C VAL A 120 -10.15 -10.74 8.60
N GLU A 121 -9.00 -10.92 9.23
CA GLU A 121 -8.77 -11.88 10.30
C GLU A 121 -8.16 -11.16 11.50
N VAL A 122 -8.50 -11.57 12.72
CA VAL A 122 -7.89 -11.03 13.95
C VAL A 122 -7.12 -12.15 14.64
N LEU A 123 -5.81 -11.94 14.75
CA LEU A 123 -4.88 -12.91 15.34
C LEU A 123 -4.48 -12.51 16.77
N ASP A 124 -4.14 -13.53 17.55
CA ASP A 124 -3.44 -13.37 18.83
C ASP A 124 -1.92 -13.50 18.62
N PRO A 125 -1.12 -12.42 18.72
CA PRO A 125 0.33 -12.48 18.57
C PRO A 125 1.04 -13.28 19.68
N GLY A 126 0.36 -13.61 20.78
CA GLY A 126 0.90 -14.42 21.88
C GLY A 126 1.16 -15.88 21.48
N SER A 127 0.49 -16.40 20.45
CA SER A 127 0.77 -17.73 19.89
C SER A 127 1.91 -17.73 18.86
N SER A 128 2.55 -16.57 18.66
CA SER A 128 3.59 -16.34 17.65
C SER A 128 3.19 -16.80 16.23
N PRO A 129 2.05 -16.32 15.70
CA PRO A 129 1.55 -16.78 14.42
C PRO A 129 2.45 -16.35 13.25
N THR A 130 2.27 -17.02 12.13
CA THR A 130 2.87 -16.63 10.86
C THR A 130 1.77 -16.17 9.91
N VAL A 131 1.95 -15.03 9.26
CA VAL A 131 1.05 -14.56 8.21
C VAL A 131 1.63 -14.96 6.85
N VAL A 132 0.87 -15.76 6.10
CA VAL A 132 1.21 -16.19 4.74
C VAL A 132 0.37 -15.38 3.76
N ARG A 133 1.00 -14.79 2.73
CA ARG A 133 0.32 -14.15 1.59
C ARG A 133 0.56 -14.90 0.30
N THR A 134 -0.38 -14.75 -0.62
CA THR A 134 -0.26 -15.21 -2.00
C THR A 134 0.42 -14.14 -2.87
N ASP A 135 0.99 -14.57 -3.99
CA ASP A 135 1.58 -13.62 -4.94
C ASP A 135 0.50 -12.69 -5.51
N GLY A 136 0.81 -11.41 -5.64
CA GLY A 136 -0.16 -10.38 -6.04
C GLY A 136 -1.16 -9.92 -4.96
N GLU A 137 -1.19 -10.56 -3.78
CA GLU A 137 -2.00 -10.14 -2.63
C GLU A 137 -1.35 -8.96 -1.89
N LEU A 138 -2.17 -7.99 -1.49
CA LEU A 138 -1.78 -6.94 -0.55
C LEU A 138 -2.31 -7.29 0.83
N VAL A 139 -1.41 -7.26 1.83
CA VAL A 139 -1.76 -7.51 3.23
C VAL A 139 -1.46 -6.27 4.07
N VAL A 140 -2.42 -5.82 4.87
CA VAL A 140 -2.24 -4.75 5.86
C VAL A 140 -2.34 -5.37 7.25
N LEU A 141 -1.25 -5.26 8.01
CA LEU A 141 -1.17 -5.70 9.40
C LEU A 141 -1.40 -4.49 10.30
N ILE A 142 -2.41 -4.52 11.18
CA ILE A 142 -2.74 -3.39 12.07
C ILE A 142 -2.69 -3.86 13.53
N ALA A 143 -1.82 -3.25 14.33
CA ALA A 143 -1.73 -3.54 15.75
C ALA A 143 -2.87 -2.85 16.53
N SER A 144 -3.44 -3.55 17.50
CA SER A 144 -4.51 -3.02 18.35
C SER A 144 -4.39 -3.50 19.80
N GLY A 145 -4.71 -2.63 20.76
CA GLY A 145 -4.72 -2.95 22.19
C GLY A 145 -3.32 -3.14 22.79
N GLY A 146 -2.26 -2.73 22.09
CA GLY A 146 -0.88 -2.89 22.54
C GLY A 146 0.13 -2.88 21.40
N ARG A 147 1.29 -3.50 21.64
CA ARG A 147 2.38 -3.57 20.66
C ARG A 147 2.47 -4.94 20.01
N VAL A 148 2.94 -4.97 18.77
CA VAL A 148 3.19 -6.20 18.00
C VAL A 148 4.55 -6.08 17.34
N LEU A 149 5.37 -7.12 17.42
CA LEU A 149 6.63 -7.19 16.69
C LEU A 149 6.46 -8.09 15.47
N VAL A 150 6.73 -7.55 14.28
CA VAL A 150 6.73 -8.29 13.02
C VAL A 150 8.16 -8.51 12.58
N GLU A 151 8.47 -9.75 12.16
CA GLU A 151 9.76 -10.12 11.59
C GLU A 151 10.96 -9.75 12.48
N GLU A 152 10.78 -9.80 13.79
CA GLU A 152 11.80 -9.45 14.81
C GLU A 152 12.34 -8.01 14.74
N ARG A 153 11.80 -7.15 13.87
CA ARG A 153 12.39 -5.84 13.57
C ARG A 153 11.39 -4.69 13.47
N HIS A 154 10.13 -4.96 13.16
CA HIS A 154 9.10 -3.94 13.00
C HIS A 154 8.19 -3.93 14.22
N LEU A 155 8.47 -3.03 15.16
CA LEU A 155 7.63 -2.83 16.33
C LEU A 155 6.48 -1.88 15.96
N LEU A 156 5.27 -2.44 15.89
CA LEU A 156 4.02 -1.71 15.68
C LEU A 156 3.46 -1.29 17.04
N ALA A 157 3.24 0.00 17.25
CA ALA A 157 2.46 0.51 18.37
C ALA A 157 0.96 0.36 18.09
N ASP A 158 0.14 0.71 19.08
CA ASP A 158 -1.31 0.69 18.91
C ASP A 158 -1.74 1.55 17.70
N ALA A 159 -2.65 1.01 16.91
CA ALA A 159 -3.10 1.52 15.62
C ALA A 159 -2.03 1.59 14.51
N ASP A 160 -0.75 1.33 14.75
CA ASP A 160 0.24 1.31 13.66
C ASP A 160 -0.05 0.20 12.65
N ALA A 161 0.27 0.46 11.38
CA ALA A 161 0.03 -0.47 10.30
C ALA A 161 1.29 -0.76 9.48
N LEU A 162 1.47 -2.01 9.08
CA LEU A 162 2.49 -2.46 8.13
C LEU A 162 1.81 -2.97 6.87
N VAL A 163 2.20 -2.47 5.70
CA VAL A 163 1.67 -2.91 4.41
C VAL A 163 2.70 -3.80 3.71
N LEU A 164 2.25 -4.97 3.26
CA LEU A 164 3.00 -5.95 2.48
C LEU A 164 2.45 -5.97 1.04
N ALA A 165 3.30 -5.71 0.05
CA ALA A 165 2.93 -5.69 -1.36
C ALA A 165 4.10 -6.11 -2.27
N GLY A 166 3.81 -6.38 -3.55
CA GLY A 166 4.85 -6.59 -4.58
C GLY A 166 5.86 -7.69 -4.21
N ASP A 167 7.14 -7.33 -4.07
CA ASP A 167 8.24 -8.25 -3.76
C ASP A 167 8.51 -8.45 -2.24
N ASP A 168 7.63 -7.95 -1.36
CA ASP A 168 7.76 -8.17 0.09
C ASP A 168 7.68 -9.68 0.45
N PRO A 169 8.18 -10.10 1.63
CA PRO A 169 8.10 -11.49 2.06
C PRO A 169 6.69 -12.10 1.92
N LEU A 170 6.63 -13.32 1.40
CA LEU A 170 5.36 -14.08 1.34
C LEU A 170 4.94 -14.63 2.70
N VAL A 171 5.87 -14.70 3.63
CA VAL A 171 5.70 -15.28 4.95
C VAL A 171 6.33 -14.33 5.96
N VAL A 172 5.57 -13.86 6.95
CA VAL A 172 6.07 -12.99 8.02
C VAL A 172 5.74 -13.55 9.39
N GLY A 173 6.75 -13.61 10.26
CA GLY A 173 6.61 -13.97 11.66
C GLY A 173 6.03 -12.81 12.47
N VAL A 174 5.12 -13.11 13.39
CA VAL A 174 4.49 -12.14 14.28
C VAL A 174 4.66 -12.61 15.71
N ARG A 175 5.05 -11.72 16.62
CA ARG A 175 5.04 -12.00 18.06
C ARG A 175 4.55 -10.84 18.89
N ARG A 176 4.05 -11.19 20.06
CA ARG A 176 3.75 -10.24 21.14
C ARG A 176 5.04 -9.91 21.90
N PRO A 177 5.42 -8.62 22.06
CA PRO A 177 6.36 -8.21 23.09
C PRO A 177 5.69 -8.31 24.48
N ASP A 178 6.46 -8.78 25.47
CA ASP A 178 5.97 -9.17 26.80
C ASP A 178 5.04 -8.13 27.46
N GLY A 179 3.95 -8.61 28.07
CA GLY A 179 3.07 -7.81 28.94
C GLY A 179 1.95 -6.99 28.27
N SER A 180 1.68 -7.19 26.97
CA SER A 180 0.56 -6.54 26.27
C SER A 180 -0.58 -7.51 25.95
N ASP A 181 -1.83 -7.04 25.91
CA ASP A 181 -2.99 -7.83 25.41
C ASP A 181 -3.25 -7.54 23.92
N SER A 182 -2.16 -7.39 23.16
CA SER A 182 -2.24 -6.97 21.76
C SER A 182 -2.97 -7.97 20.87
N ARG A 183 -3.69 -7.44 19.90
CA ARG A 183 -4.28 -8.14 18.76
C ARG A 183 -3.67 -7.60 17.48
N LEU A 184 -3.65 -8.45 16.47
CA LEU A 184 -3.22 -8.07 15.13
C LEU A 184 -4.39 -8.28 14.16
N ALA A 185 -4.88 -7.21 13.56
CA ALA A 185 -5.76 -7.33 12.41
C ALA A 185 -4.92 -7.63 11.17
N VAL A 186 -5.28 -8.67 10.44
CA VAL A 186 -4.72 -9.03 9.14
C VAL A 186 -5.79 -8.76 8.10
N VAL A 187 -5.63 -7.65 7.38
CA VAL A 187 -6.47 -7.30 6.24
C VAL A 187 -5.84 -7.86 4.99
N ARG A 188 -6.61 -8.61 4.21
CA ARG A 188 -6.18 -9.26 2.97
C ARG A 188 -6.96 -8.67 1.81
N LEU A 189 -6.24 -8.28 0.77
CA LEU A 189 -6.81 -7.77 -0.47
C LEU A 189 -6.25 -8.63 -1.61
N ALA A 190 -7.08 -9.53 -2.13
CA ALA A 190 -6.73 -10.35 -3.28
C ALA A 190 -7.29 -9.73 -4.56
N PRO A 191 -6.54 -9.66 -5.67
CA PRO A 191 -7.09 -9.26 -6.94
C PRO A 191 -8.10 -10.29 -7.46
N VAL A 192 -9.21 -9.83 -8.05
CA VAL A 192 -10.24 -10.71 -8.64
C VAL A 192 -9.86 -11.14 -10.07
N GLN A 193 -8.99 -10.39 -10.74
CA GLN A 193 -8.46 -10.64 -12.08
C GLN A 193 -6.93 -10.71 -12.03
N ASP A 194 -6.27 -11.15 -13.11
CA ASP A 194 -4.79 -11.25 -13.18
C ASP A 194 -4.05 -9.89 -13.12
N SER A 195 -4.77 -8.78 -12.92
CA SER A 195 -4.19 -7.47 -12.68
C SER A 195 -3.69 -7.35 -11.24
N ALA A 196 -2.37 -7.17 -11.09
CA ALA A 196 -1.76 -6.89 -9.79
C ALA A 196 -2.41 -5.68 -9.10
N LEU A 197 -2.70 -5.81 -7.81
CA LEU A 197 -3.15 -4.67 -7.01
C LEU A 197 -2.00 -3.68 -6.86
N SER A 198 -2.16 -2.49 -7.44
CA SER A 198 -1.24 -1.41 -7.20
C SER A 198 -1.63 -0.68 -5.92
N TRP A 199 -0.66 -0.43 -5.07
CA TRP A 199 -0.76 0.57 -4.02
C TRP A 199 0.37 1.57 -4.19
N VAL A 200 0.01 2.84 -4.26
CA VAL A 200 0.96 3.95 -4.34
C VAL A 200 0.70 4.78 -3.08
N PRO A 201 1.63 4.81 -2.11
CA PRO A 201 1.47 5.55 -0.85
C PRO A 201 1.59 7.07 -0.99
#